data_AF-A0A969VRA6-F1
#
_entry.id   AF-A0A969VRA6-F1
#
_cell.length_a   1.000
_cell.length_b   1.000
_cell.length_c   1.000
_cell.angle_alpha   90.00
_cell.angle_beta   90.00
_cell.angle_gamma   90.00
#
_symmetry.space_group_name_H-M   'P 1'
#
loop_
_entity.id
_entity.type
_entity.pdbx_description
1 polymer ?
#
loop_
_entity_poly.entity_id
_entity_poly.type
_entity_poly.pdbx_seq_one_letter_code
_entity_poly.pdbx_strand_id
1 'polypeptide(L)'
;MIISSSKLVAGKRKLIIEKNYITNWSIESFPKNPRLLSAKADQTSVALTFDDGPDPVYTPQILDILDQKKVKGVFFVTGENVEKYPDIANQIVSKGHIIANHTYDHPRTYAMSDQEFIAQIQSTQNIIEKVTGVSPKYFRIPYSDSSSIENIEDLRRYKILEKHNLQAAHYDVDSKDWELNDPQKIIDMVLSHDLKNSSQLLFHDGGSDRSSTVKALPAIIDNIHSQGLKIITLDQFTSKTEQTINQEKKSFSQLGFGIQIIGSKIIRYYLNIFLILVFVRYFGLWVLNIITIFLPKK
;
A
#
# COMPACT_ATOMS: atom_id res chain seq x y z
N MET A 1 -4.91 12.37 -28.75
CA MET A 1 -3.45 12.28 -28.90
C MET A 1 -2.92 11.56 -27.67
N ILE A 2 -1.98 10.65 -27.87
CA ILE A 2 -1.65 9.53 -26.98
C ILE A 2 -1.02 10.03 -25.67
N ILE A 3 -1.62 9.62 -24.55
CA ILE A 3 -1.15 9.87 -23.19
C ILE A 3 0.25 9.29 -23.02
N SER A 4 1.26 10.13 -22.84
CA SER A 4 2.58 9.70 -22.37
C SER A 4 2.55 9.56 -20.85
N SER A 5 1.80 8.56 -20.34
CA SER A 5 2.09 7.99 -19.03
C SER A 5 3.51 7.43 -19.09
N SER A 6 4.30 7.53 -18.02
CA SER A 6 5.39 6.58 -17.78
C SER A 6 4.80 5.18 -17.99
N LYS A 7 5.09 4.57 -19.15
CA LYS A 7 4.27 3.48 -19.70
C LYS A 7 4.21 2.34 -18.69
N LEU A 8 3.00 1.96 -18.27
CA LEU A 8 2.72 0.62 -17.73
C LEU A 8 3.46 -0.38 -18.64
N VAL A 9 4.44 -1.11 -18.10
CA VAL A 9 5.03 -2.20 -18.86
C VAL A 9 4.05 -3.35 -18.70
N ALA A 10 3.18 -3.54 -19.69
CA ALA A 10 2.24 -4.65 -19.70
C ALA A 10 3.02 -5.97 -19.61
N GLY A 11 2.55 -6.86 -18.72
CA GLY A 11 3.04 -8.23 -18.69
C GLY A 11 2.65 -8.99 -19.96
N LYS A 12 3.39 -10.04 -20.28
CA LYS A 12 3.11 -10.92 -21.43
C LYS A 12 2.59 -12.27 -20.95
N ARG A 13 1.61 -12.80 -21.67
CA ARG A 13 1.09 -14.15 -21.47
C ARG A 13 1.20 -14.92 -22.78
N LYS A 14 1.58 -16.19 -22.67
CA LYS A 14 1.49 -17.15 -23.75
C LYS A 14 0.25 -17.99 -23.55
N LEU A 15 -0.56 -18.13 -24.60
CA LEU A 15 -1.70 -19.02 -24.63
C LEU A 15 -1.36 -20.21 -25.53
N ILE A 16 -1.65 -21.42 -25.08
CA ILE A 16 -1.62 -22.62 -25.91
C ILE A 16 -3.07 -22.86 -26.34
N ILE A 17 -3.29 -22.85 -27.65
CA ILE A 17 -4.63 -22.98 -28.26
C ILE A 17 -4.65 -24.24 -29.11
N GLU A 18 -5.58 -25.14 -28.81
CA GLU A 18 -5.84 -26.34 -29.60
C GLU A 18 -7.31 -26.38 -30.01
N LYS A 19 -7.58 -26.65 -31.29
CA LYS A 19 -8.95 -26.75 -31.84
C LYS A 19 -9.84 -25.54 -31.47
N ASN A 20 -9.27 -24.33 -31.48
CA ASN A 20 -9.90 -23.07 -31.08
C ASN A 20 -10.23 -22.91 -29.58
N TYR A 21 -9.70 -23.77 -28.71
CA TYR A 21 -9.81 -23.63 -27.25
C TYR A 21 -8.45 -23.31 -26.63
N ILE A 22 -8.42 -22.41 -25.65
CA ILE A 22 -7.24 -22.21 -24.80
C ILE A 22 -7.12 -23.45 -23.91
N THR A 23 -6.12 -24.30 -24.17
CA THR A 23 -5.87 -25.51 -23.38
C THR A 23 -4.90 -25.27 -22.25
N ASN A 24 -4.03 -24.27 -22.38
CA ASN A 24 -3.07 -23.91 -21.34
C ASN A 24 -2.63 -22.44 -21.49
N TRP A 25 -2.03 -21.87 -20.44
CA TRP A 25 -1.44 -20.54 -20.46
C TRP A 25 -0.25 -20.42 -19.52
N SER A 26 0.67 -19.51 -19.82
CA SER A 26 1.77 -19.14 -18.94
C SER A 26 2.01 -17.63 -18.96
N ILE A 27 2.57 -17.10 -17.87
CA ILE A 27 3.04 -15.71 -17.80
C ILE A 27 4.50 -15.72 -18.26
N GLU A 28 4.80 -15.00 -19.33
CA GLU A 28 6.17 -14.81 -19.81
C GLU A 28 6.86 -13.64 -19.10
N SER A 29 6.07 -12.61 -18.74
CA SER A 29 6.54 -11.50 -17.91
C SER A 29 5.40 -10.90 -17.11
N PHE A 30 5.66 -10.55 -15.86
CA PHE A 30 4.70 -9.81 -15.04
C PHE A 30 4.66 -8.33 -15.44
N PRO A 31 3.49 -7.67 -15.27
CA PRO A 31 3.42 -6.23 -15.48
C PRO A 31 4.31 -5.50 -14.47
N LYS A 32 4.98 -4.44 -14.90
CA LYS A 32 5.63 -3.49 -13.99
C LYS A 32 4.65 -2.36 -13.72
N ASN A 33 4.31 -2.15 -12.46
CA ASN A 33 3.35 -1.13 -12.05
C ASN A 33 4.06 0.23 -11.88
N PRO A 34 3.72 1.28 -12.64
CA PRO A 34 4.31 2.62 -12.49
C PRO A 34 3.79 3.37 -11.25
N ARG A 35 2.79 2.83 -10.54
CA ARG A 35 2.36 3.33 -9.21
C ARG A 35 3.25 2.82 -8.07
N LEU A 36 4.19 1.92 -8.37
CA LEU A 36 5.32 1.64 -7.50
C LEU A 36 6.22 2.86 -7.67
N LEU A 37 6.20 3.77 -6.70
CA LEU A 37 6.95 5.03 -6.75
C LEU A 37 8.47 4.77 -6.71
N SER A 38 9.01 4.17 -7.77
CA SER A 38 10.13 4.81 -8.45
C SER A 38 9.49 5.94 -9.24
N ALA A 39 9.07 6.99 -8.54
CA ALA A 39 8.87 8.28 -9.18
C ALA A 39 10.20 8.53 -9.85
N LYS A 40 10.26 8.31 -11.18
CA LYS A 40 11.48 8.39 -11.98
C LYS A 40 12.29 9.53 -11.39
N ALA A 41 13.37 9.16 -10.67
CA ALA A 41 14.03 10.06 -9.74
C ALA A 41 14.06 11.41 -10.41
N ASP A 42 13.52 12.47 -9.80
CA ASP A 42 13.55 13.79 -10.44
C ASP A 42 14.98 14.36 -10.47
N GLN A 43 15.97 13.45 -10.41
CA GLN A 43 17.42 13.53 -10.28
C GLN A 43 17.91 14.46 -9.19
N THR A 44 16.96 14.92 -8.35
CA THR A 44 17.16 16.02 -7.42
C THR A 44 16.59 15.72 -6.05
N SER A 45 15.91 14.58 -5.85
CA SER A 45 15.26 14.27 -4.58
C SER A 45 15.26 12.78 -4.24
N VAL A 46 15.30 12.47 -2.94
CA VAL A 46 15.14 11.13 -2.35
C VAL A 46 14.20 11.20 -1.14
N ALA A 47 13.58 10.07 -0.77
CA ALA A 47 12.82 9.90 0.46
C ALA A 47 13.56 8.97 1.43
N LEU A 48 13.58 9.36 2.70
CA LEU A 48 14.00 8.48 3.79
C LEU A 48 12.77 7.72 4.30
N THR A 49 12.87 6.40 4.34
CA THR A 49 11.80 5.53 4.82
C THR A 49 12.29 4.63 5.95
N PHE A 50 11.45 4.42 6.96
CA PHE A 50 11.77 3.68 8.18
C PHE A 50 10.71 2.62 8.42
N ASP A 51 11.14 1.36 8.53
CA ASP A 51 10.26 0.21 8.75
C ASP A 51 10.35 -0.31 10.21
N ASP A 52 9.31 -1.03 10.61
CA ASP A 52 9.16 -1.81 11.84
C ASP A 52 8.81 -1.04 13.12
N GLY A 53 8.88 0.29 13.13
CA GLY A 53 8.51 1.09 14.29
C GLY A 53 7.00 1.11 14.60
N PRO A 54 6.57 1.91 15.60
CA PRO A 54 7.44 2.73 16.45
C PRO A 54 8.14 1.90 17.52
N ASP A 55 9.43 2.16 17.75
CA ASP A 55 10.21 1.65 18.88
C ASP A 55 10.40 2.74 19.95
N PRO A 56 10.38 2.41 21.25
CA PRO A 56 10.46 3.40 22.32
C PRO A 56 11.82 4.07 22.49
N VAL A 57 12.88 3.49 21.92
CA VAL A 57 14.25 4.01 22.02
C VAL A 57 14.66 4.68 20.72
N TYR A 58 14.49 4.00 19.58
CA TYR A 58 15.10 4.42 18.33
C TYR A 58 14.23 5.39 17.53
N THR A 59 12.91 5.19 17.47
CA THR A 59 12.02 6.11 16.74
C THR A 59 12.13 7.55 17.25
N PRO A 60 12.09 7.85 18.58
CA PRO A 60 12.29 9.22 19.07
C PRO A 60 13.65 9.83 18.68
N GLN A 61 14.73 9.05 18.74
CA GLN A 61 16.07 9.51 18.37
C GLN A 61 16.15 9.85 16.87
N ILE A 62 15.55 9.01 16.02
CA ILE A 62 15.45 9.26 14.58
C ILE A 62 14.63 10.53 14.32
N LEU A 63 13.47 10.69 14.96
CA LEU A 63 12.65 11.90 14.84
C LEU A 63 13.43 13.17 15.20
N ASP A 64 14.23 13.13 16.27
CA ASP A 64 15.06 14.27 16.69
C ASP A 64 16.17 14.58 15.68
N ILE A 65 16.81 13.56 15.09
CA ILE A 65 17.79 13.74 14.00
C ILE A 65 17.12 14.40 12.79
N LEU A 66 15.96 13.89 12.36
CA LEU A 66 15.24 14.44 11.21
C LEU A 66 14.86 15.91 11.43
N ASP A 67 14.40 16.28 12.63
CA ASP A 67 14.09 17.66 12.99
C ASP A 67 15.34 18.55 13.02
N GLN A 68 16.45 18.09 13.62
CA GLN A 68 17.73 18.82 13.61
C GLN A 68 18.24 19.06 12.19
N LYS A 69 18.07 18.07 11.31
CA LYS A 69 18.43 18.17 9.89
C LYS A 69 17.37 18.89 9.04
N LYS A 70 16.23 19.25 9.62
CA LYS A 70 15.09 19.93 8.96
C LYS A 70 14.53 19.16 7.76
N VAL A 71 14.48 17.84 7.87
CA VAL A 71 13.94 16.94 6.85
C VAL A 71 12.80 16.10 7.42
N LYS A 72 11.99 15.49 6.54
CA LYS A 72 10.88 14.62 6.94
C LYS A 72 11.06 13.24 6.32
N GLY A 73 10.79 12.20 7.11
CA GLY A 73 10.75 10.81 6.66
C GLY A 73 9.33 10.25 6.52
N VAL A 74 9.27 9.00 6.07
CA VAL A 74 8.08 8.17 6.02
C VAL A 74 8.28 6.94 6.90
N PHE A 75 7.35 6.68 7.81
CA PHE A 75 7.43 5.61 8.80
C PHE A 75 6.39 4.54 8.49
N PHE A 76 6.83 3.38 7.99
CA PHE A 76 5.99 2.20 7.79
C PHE A 76 5.93 1.43 9.10
N VAL A 77 4.88 1.69 9.87
CA VAL A 77 4.74 1.17 11.22
C VAL A 77 3.92 -0.12 11.26
N THR A 78 4.24 -0.99 12.22
CA THR A 78 3.44 -2.18 12.50
C THR A 78 2.29 -1.85 13.44
N GLY A 79 1.14 -2.50 13.25
CA GLY A 79 -0.04 -2.29 14.10
C GLY A 79 0.22 -2.62 15.58
N GLU A 80 0.95 -3.70 15.86
CA GLU A 80 1.33 -4.11 17.22
C GLU A 80 2.15 -3.03 17.92
N ASN A 81 3.12 -2.43 17.23
CA ASN A 81 3.95 -1.37 17.82
C ASN A 81 3.19 -0.05 17.99
N VAL A 82 2.26 0.28 17.09
CA VAL A 82 1.36 1.43 17.27
C VAL A 82 0.45 1.25 18.49
N GLU A 83 -0.06 0.04 18.71
CA GLU A 83 -0.87 -0.28 19.90
C GLU A 83 -0.05 -0.14 21.19
N LYS A 84 1.22 -0.59 21.16
CA LYS A 84 2.12 -0.56 22.31
C LYS A 84 2.68 0.84 22.62
N TYR A 85 2.92 1.65 21.60
CA TYR A 85 3.54 2.97 21.72
C TYR A 85 2.74 4.08 21.00
N PRO A 86 1.48 4.31 21.40
CA PRO A 86 0.58 5.22 20.71
C PRO A 86 1.07 6.68 20.74
N ASP A 87 1.78 7.09 21.80
CA ASP A 87 2.34 8.43 21.92
C ASP A 87 3.42 8.70 20.87
N ILE A 88 4.22 7.69 20.52
CA ILE A 88 5.28 7.82 19.51
C ILE A 88 4.68 7.84 18.11
N ALA A 89 3.65 7.02 17.84
CA ALA A 89 2.89 7.10 16.60
C ALA A 89 2.28 8.50 16.40
N ASN A 90 1.73 9.10 17.47
CA ASN A 90 1.27 10.48 17.45
C ASN A 90 2.39 11.48 17.19
N GLN A 91 3.57 11.27 17.81
CA GLN A 91 4.72 12.13 17.63
C GLN A 91 5.22 12.15 16.17
N ILE A 92 5.23 11.00 15.49
CA ILE A 92 5.55 10.88 14.06
C ILE A 92 4.66 11.86 13.26
N VAL A 93 3.34 11.79 13.45
CA VAL A 93 2.37 12.63 12.73
C VAL A 93 2.47 14.10 13.15
N SER A 94 2.56 14.39 14.45
CA SER A 94 2.60 15.78 14.95
C SER A 94 3.84 16.55 14.50
N LYS A 95 4.95 15.84 14.27
CA LYS A 95 6.18 16.40 13.69
C LYS A 95 6.11 16.53 12.16
N GLY A 96 5.00 16.17 11.52
CA GLY A 96 4.78 16.34 10.09
C GLY A 96 5.44 15.27 9.22
N HIS A 97 5.75 14.11 9.78
CA HIS A 97 6.17 12.94 9.01
C HIS A 97 4.96 12.19 8.45
N ILE A 98 5.19 11.36 7.44
CA ILE A 98 4.14 10.45 6.95
C ILE A 98 4.19 9.18 7.80
N ILE A 99 3.04 8.80 8.38
CA ILE A 99 2.83 7.47 8.95
C ILE A 99 2.15 6.57 7.90
N ALA A 100 2.68 5.36 7.73
CA ALA A 100 2.31 4.41 6.69
C ALA A 100 2.14 3.01 7.30
N ASN A 101 1.45 2.12 6.58
CA ASN A 101 1.06 0.81 7.10
C ASN A 101 2.09 -0.27 6.72
N HIS A 102 2.53 -1.07 7.70
CA HIS A 102 3.48 -2.16 7.50
C HIS A 102 2.98 -3.50 8.05
N THR A 103 1.68 -3.79 7.88
CA THR A 103 0.97 -4.94 8.53
C THR A 103 0.90 -4.83 10.05
N TYR A 104 0.21 -5.77 10.69
CA TYR A 104 -0.04 -5.72 12.13
C TYR A 104 1.14 -6.28 12.93
N ASP A 105 1.57 -7.50 12.62
CA ASP A 105 2.58 -8.27 13.36
C ASP A 105 3.78 -8.69 12.47
N HIS A 106 3.98 -7.99 11.34
CA HIS A 106 5.10 -8.19 10.41
C HIS A 106 5.25 -9.65 9.89
N PRO A 107 4.18 -10.27 9.34
CA PRO A 107 4.24 -11.66 8.90
C PRO A 107 4.88 -11.79 7.50
N ARG A 108 5.40 -12.98 7.20
CA ARG A 108 5.76 -13.34 5.82
C ARG A 108 4.49 -13.54 5.00
N THR A 109 4.15 -12.53 4.20
CA THR A 109 2.85 -12.48 3.52
C THR A 109 2.68 -13.54 2.43
N TYR A 110 3.76 -14.12 1.87
CA TYR A 110 3.72 -15.04 0.73
C TYR A 110 2.82 -16.28 0.95
N ALA A 111 2.74 -16.78 2.17
CA ALA A 111 1.97 -17.96 2.55
C ALA A 111 0.54 -17.64 3.04
N MET A 112 0.16 -16.37 3.10
CA MET A 112 -1.13 -15.93 3.63
C MET A 112 -2.25 -16.03 2.59
N SER A 113 -3.45 -16.35 3.08
CA SER A 113 -4.69 -16.15 2.35
C SER A 113 -5.00 -14.65 2.18
N ASP A 114 -5.88 -14.33 1.23
CA ASP A 114 -6.34 -12.94 1.04
C ASP A 114 -7.02 -12.39 2.29
N GLN A 115 -7.76 -13.22 3.02
CA GLN A 115 -8.48 -12.79 4.21
C GLN A 115 -7.52 -12.44 5.34
N GLU A 116 -6.47 -13.23 5.54
CA GLU A 116 -5.41 -12.93 6.50
C GLU A 116 -4.68 -11.63 6.12
N PHE A 117 -4.31 -11.47 4.85
CA PHE A 117 -3.65 -10.25 4.40
C PHE A 117 -4.55 -9.00 4.53
N ILE A 118 -5.84 -9.13 4.23
CA ILE A 118 -6.82 -8.05 4.44
C ILE A 118 -6.96 -7.71 5.93
N ALA A 119 -7.00 -8.72 6.81
CA ALA A 119 -7.05 -8.50 8.26
C ALA A 119 -5.81 -7.73 8.75
N GLN A 120 -4.62 -8.10 8.29
CA GLN A 120 -3.37 -7.40 8.58
C GLN A 120 -3.42 -5.92 8.16
N ILE A 121 -3.92 -5.65 6.95
CA ILE A 121 -4.12 -4.28 6.45
C ILE A 121 -5.12 -3.52 7.34
N GLN A 122 -6.31 -4.08 7.55
CA GLN A 122 -7.42 -3.38 8.21
C GLN A 122 -7.15 -3.12 9.68
N SER A 123 -6.62 -4.10 10.42
CA SER A 123 -6.27 -3.91 11.83
C SER A 123 -5.25 -2.78 12.00
N THR A 124 -4.26 -2.72 11.11
CA THR A 124 -3.22 -1.69 11.13
C THR A 124 -3.75 -0.31 10.71
N GLN A 125 -4.60 -0.23 9.67
CA GLN A 125 -5.28 1.02 9.33
C GLN A 125 -6.08 1.56 10.53
N ASN A 126 -6.89 0.68 11.16
CA ASN A 126 -7.78 1.07 12.23
C ASN A 126 -7.02 1.56 13.47
N ILE A 127 -5.93 0.88 13.87
CA ILE A 127 -5.18 1.30 15.05
C ILE A 127 -4.42 2.60 14.80
N ILE A 128 -3.84 2.79 13.62
CA ILE A 128 -3.17 4.05 13.26
C ILE A 128 -4.18 5.21 13.25
N GLU A 129 -5.34 5.03 12.62
CA GLU A 129 -6.37 6.08 12.56
C GLU A 129 -6.93 6.38 13.96
N LYS A 130 -7.17 5.36 14.77
CA LYS A 130 -7.64 5.53 16.16
C LYS A 130 -6.66 6.33 17.01
N VAL A 131 -5.36 6.05 16.88
CA VAL A 131 -4.31 6.68 17.71
C VAL A 131 -3.97 8.08 17.21
N THR A 132 -3.87 8.26 15.90
CA THR A 132 -3.28 9.47 15.28
C THR A 132 -4.28 10.39 14.58
N GLY A 133 -5.51 9.93 14.35
CA GLY A 133 -6.49 10.62 13.51
C GLY A 133 -6.17 10.63 12.02
N VAL A 134 -5.10 9.93 11.60
CA VAL A 134 -4.67 9.85 10.20
C VAL A 134 -4.92 8.45 9.66
N SER A 135 -5.62 8.34 8.54
CA SER A 135 -5.69 7.10 7.76
C SER A 135 -4.48 7.02 6.82
N PRO A 136 -3.61 6.00 6.95
CA PRO A 136 -2.47 5.83 6.06
C PRO A 136 -2.87 5.71 4.59
N LYS A 137 -2.08 6.31 3.70
CA LYS A 137 -2.21 6.20 2.24
C LYS A 137 -1.26 5.18 1.62
N TYR A 138 -0.14 4.94 2.29
CA TYR A 138 0.96 4.11 1.80
C TYR A 138 1.05 2.81 2.59
N PHE A 139 1.46 1.76 1.90
CA PHE A 139 1.66 0.44 2.47
C PHE A 139 2.95 -0.17 1.95
N ARG A 140 3.76 -0.78 2.82
CA ARG A 140 4.92 -1.59 2.40
C ARG A 140 4.72 -3.03 2.85
N ILE A 141 4.94 -3.97 1.94
CA ILE A 141 4.78 -5.41 2.24
C ILE A 141 6.03 -5.88 3.00
N PRO A 142 5.89 -6.50 4.19
CA PRO A 142 7.02 -7.10 4.90
C PRO A 142 7.82 -8.05 4.02
N TYR A 143 9.14 -7.97 4.13
CA TYR A 143 10.10 -8.80 3.38
C TYR A 143 10.00 -8.68 1.85
N SER A 144 9.33 -7.65 1.30
CA SER A 144 9.29 -7.47 -0.15
C SER A 144 10.63 -6.92 -0.62
N ASP A 145 11.29 -7.66 -1.51
CA ASP A 145 12.44 -7.15 -2.23
C ASP A 145 12.02 -6.04 -3.21
N SER A 146 12.96 -5.17 -3.56
CA SER A 146 12.81 -3.96 -4.38
C SER A 146 11.76 -4.06 -5.51
N SER A 147 10.76 -3.16 -5.54
CA SER A 147 9.85 -2.76 -6.64
C SER A 147 9.34 -3.76 -7.71
N SER A 148 9.59 -5.07 -7.62
CA SER A 148 9.23 -6.05 -8.63
C SER A 148 8.00 -6.84 -8.20
N ILE A 149 7.03 -6.93 -9.13
CA ILE A 149 6.02 -7.98 -9.11
C ILE A 149 6.70 -9.20 -9.74
N GLU A 150 7.12 -10.15 -8.93
CA GLU A 150 7.89 -11.31 -9.42
C GLU A 150 7.01 -12.53 -9.63
N ASN A 151 5.89 -12.60 -8.91
CA ASN A 151 4.99 -13.73 -8.96
C ASN A 151 3.50 -13.32 -8.92
N ILE A 152 2.63 -14.32 -9.07
CA ILE A 152 1.17 -14.14 -9.06
C ILE A 152 0.66 -13.64 -7.71
N GLU A 153 1.27 -14.09 -6.61
CA GLU A 153 0.86 -13.71 -5.26
C GLU A 153 1.19 -12.23 -4.99
N ASP A 154 2.33 -11.74 -5.47
CA ASP A 154 2.65 -10.31 -5.43
C ASP A 154 1.57 -9.51 -6.16
N LEU A 155 1.27 -9.88 -7.41
CA LEU A 155 0.25 -9.22 -8.23
C LEU A 155 -1.12 -9.22 -7.53
N ARG A 156 -1.46 -10.31 -6.85
CA ARG A 156 -2.70 -10.45 -6.07
C ARG A 156 -2.72 -9.49 -4.89
N ARG A 157 -1.61 -9.38 -4.13
CA ARG A 157 -1.47 -8.43 -3.00
C ARG A 157 -1.60 -6.98 -3.46
N TYR A 158 -0.94 -6.58 -4.55
CA TYR A 158 -1.09 -5.21 -5.07
C TYR A 158 -2.54 -4.87 -5.45
N LYS A 159 -3.29 -5.83 -6.01
CA LYS A 159 -4.71 -5.64 -6.30
C LYS A 159 -5.56 -5.47 -5.04
N ILE A 160 -5.20 -6.16 -3.96
CA ILE A 160 -5.87 -5.97 -2.66
C ILE A 160 -5.57 -4.57 -2.14
N LEU A 161 -4.31 -4.15 -2.14
CA LEU A 161 -3.92 -2.80 -1.73
C LEU A 161 -4.69 -1.72 -2.52
N GLU A 162 -4.78 -1.87 -3.85
CA GLU A 162 -5.56 -0.95 -4.70
C GLU A 162 -7.04 -0.89 -4.30
N LYS A 163 -7.68 -2.05 -4.04
CA LYS A 163 -9.09 -2.10 -3.58
C LYS A 163 -9.29 -1.44 -2.21
N HIS A 164 -8.25 -1.37 -1.39
CA HIS A 164 -8.24 -0.70 -0.10
C HIS A 164 -7.73 0.75 -0.18
N ASN A 165 -7.58 1.31 -1.38
CA ASN A 165 -7.07 2.67 -1.64
C ASN A 165 -5.66 2.91 -1.07
N LEU A 166 -4.85 1.86 -0.95
CA LEU A 166 -3.47 1.94 -0.49
C LEU A 166 -2.51 1.90 -1.67
N GLN A 167 -1.52 2.79 -1.63
CA GLN A 167 -0.42 2.82 -2.58
C GLN A 167 0.73 1.97 -2.03
N ALA A 168 1.14 0.97 -2.79
CA ALA A 168 2.28 0.16 -2.41
C ALA A 168 3.59 0.95 -2.60
N ALA A 169 4.41 0.97 -1.55
CA ALA A 169 5.72 1.61 -1.53
C ALA A 169 6.84 0.57 -1.59
N HIS A 170 7.95 0.99 -2.19
CA HIS A 170 9.16 0.18 -2.37
C HIS A 170 10.40 0.98 -1.95
N TYR A 171 11.56 0.39 -2.11
CA TYR A 171 12.84 1.07 -1.97
C TYR A 171 13.75 0.68 -3.14
N ASP A 172 14.64 1.61 -3.50
CA ASP A 172 15.69 1.37 -4.50
C ASP A 172 17.05 1.15 -3.81
N VAL A 173 17.21 1.67 -2.60
CA VAL A 173 18.42 1.60 -1.80
C VAL A 173 18.09 0.94 -0.47
N ASP A 174 18.69 -0.21 -0.21
CA ASP A 174 18.61 -0.90 1.07
C ASP A 174 19.86 -0.57 1.90
N SER A 175 19.69 0.05 3.06
CA SER A 175 20.81 0.38 3.95
C SER A 175 21.46 -0.83 4.61
N LYS A 176 20.78 -1.99 4.59
CA LYS A 176 21.17 -3.22 5.31
C LYS A 176 21.39 -3.00 6.80
N ASP A 177 20.77 -1.98 7.38
CA ASP A 177 20.94 -1.60 8.79
C ASP A 177 20.35 -2.62 9.78
N TRP A 178 19.51 -3.53 9.30
CA TRP A 178 19.03 -4.70 10.05
C TRP A 178 20.07 -5.80 10.22
N GLU A 179 21.12 -5.81 9.39
CA GLU A 179 22.22 -6.79 9.40
C GLU A 179 23.54 -6.15 9.87
N LEU A 180 23.81 -4.91 9.43
CA LEU A 180 25.05 -4.20 9.68
C LEU A 180 25.01 -3.50 11.04
N ASN A 181 25.92 -3.90 11.93
CA ASN A 181 26.05 -3.30 13.27
C ASN A 181 27.09 -2.17 13.35
N ASP A 182 27.66 -1.73 12.23
CA ASP A 182 28.66 -0.66 12.16
C ASP A 182 28.09 0.55 11.40
N PRO A 183 27.98 1.73 12.03
CA PRO A 183 27.47 2.94 11.38
C PRO A 183 28.19 3.28 10.08
N GLN A 184 29.51 3.08 10.02
CA GLN A 184 30.27 3.41 8.81
C GLN A 184 29.91 2.48 7.65
N LYS A 185 29.68 1.19 7.93
CA LYS A 185 29.25 0.24 6.90
C LYS A 185 27.86 0.55 6.37
N ILE A 186 26.94 1.03 7.22
CA ILE A 186 25.61 1.49 6.78
C ILE A 186 25.75 2.71 5.86
N ILE A 187 26.60 3.68 6.25
CA ILE A 187 26.89 4.85 5.40
C ILE A 187 27.44 4.39 4.05
N ASP A 188 28.47 3.55 4.05
CA ASP A 188 29.12 3.08 2.83
C ASP A 188 28.15 2.27 1.94
N MET A 189 27.29 1.44 2.54
CA MET A 189 26.26 0.69 1.83
C MET A 189 25.30 1.63 1.09
N VAL A 190 24.75 2.63 1.78
CA VAL A 190 23.84 3.61 1.18
C VAL A 190 24.55 4.41 0.08
N LEU A 191 25.77 4.90 0.35
CA LEU A 191 26.52 5.75 -0.58
C LEU A 191 27.16 4.99 -1.74
N SER A 192 27.17 3.65 -1.72
CA SER A 192 27.56 2.83 -2.87
C SER A 192 26.53 2.87 -4.01
N HIS A 193 25.30 3.31 -3.73
CA HIS A 193 24.23 3.44 -4.71
C HIS A 193 24.24 4.82 -5.39
N ASP A 194 23.75 4.87 -6.64
CA ASP A 194 23.52 6.14 -7.34
C ASP A 194 22.24 6.81 -6.81
N LEU A 195 22.42 7.67 -5.81
CA LEU A 195 21.31 8.36 -5.16
C LEU A 195 20.54 9.30 -6.10
N LYS A 196 21.16 9.79 -7.17
CA LYS A 196 20.46 10.64 -8.16
C LYS A 196 19.46 9.86 -9.00
N ASN A 197 19.65 8.56 -9.14
CA ASN A 197 18.73 7.66 -9.84
C ASN A 197 17.90 6.80 -8.87
N SER A 198 17.95 7.12 -7.58
CA SER A 198 17.18 6.46 -6.52
C SER A 198 16.01 7.33 -6.08
N SER A 199 14.95 6.72 -5.54
CA SER A 199 13.78 7.44 -5.03
C SER A 199 13.59 7.25 -3.53
N GLN A 200 13.72 6.03 -3.02
CA GLN A 200 13.44 5.68 -1.62
C GLN A 200 14.60 4.89 -1.01
N LEU A 201 15.10 5.37 0.12
CA LEU A 201 16.11 4.71 0.95
C LEU A 201 15.41 4.01 2.11
N LEU A 202 15.63 2.71 2.26
CA LEU A 202 15.12 1.89 3.35
C LEU A 202 16.08 1.89 4.54
N PHE A 203 15.53 2.22 5.70
CA PHE A 203 16.09 2.03 7.03
C PHE A 203 15.06 1.37 7.93
N HIS A 204 15.44 1.01 9.13
CA HIS A 204 14.54 0.48 10.14
C HIS A 204 14.62 1.36 11.40
N ASP A 205 13.47 1.62 12.01
CA ASP A 205 13.38 2.26 13.33
C ASP A 205 12.90 1.29 14.42
N GLY A 206 12.56 0.04 14.06
CA GLY A 206 12.23 -1.03 14.99
C GLY A 206 12.78 -2.40 14.59
N GLY A 207 12.21 -3.47 15.16
CA GLY A 207 12.51 -4.86 14.83
C GLY A 207 13.74 -5.47 15.52
N SER A 208 14.80 -4.68 15.73
CA SER A 208 15.95 -5.04 16.58
C SER A 208 16.78 -3.79 16.93
N ASP A 209 18.03 -3.94 17.38
CA ASP A 209 18.91 -2.81 17.72
C ASP A 209 19.17 -1.91 16.50
N ARG A 210 18.79 -0.63 16.59
CA ARG A 210 19.01 0.40 15.56
C ARG A 210 19.97 1.50 15.99
N SER A 211 20.80 1.24 17.02
CA SER A 211 21.81 2.19 17.48
C SER A 211 22.79 2.58 16.37
N SER A 212 23.11 1.67 15.45
CA SER A 212 23.98 1.96 14.30
C SER A 212 23.27 2.77 13.22
N THR A 213 21.98 2.53 12.96
CA THR A 213 21.13 3.39 12.11
C THR A 213 21.11 4.82 12.64
N VAL A 214 20.83 4.99 13.94
CA VAL A 214 20.79 6.31 14.60
C VAL A 214 22.12 7.06 14.43
N LYS A 215 23.26 6.38 14.59
CA LYS A 215 24.59 6.99 14.43
C LYS A 215 24.94 7.30 12.98
N ALA A 216 24.49 6.49 12.02
CA ALA A 216 24.77 6.67 10.60
C ALA A 216 23.94 7.78 9.96
N LEU A 217 22.69 7.93 10.39
CA LEU A 217 21.68 8.76 9.74
C LEU A 217 22.10 10.23 9.54
N PRO A 218 22.74 10.92 10.51
CA PRO A 218 23.17 12.31 10.32
C PRO A 218 24.15 12.48 9.14
N ALA A 219 25.13 11.58 9.02
CA ALA A 219 26.14 11.64 7.96
C ALA A 219 25.55 11.32 6.59
N ILE A 220 24.60 10.38 6.53
CA ILE A 220 23.86 10.07 5.30
C ILE A 220 23.07 11.29 4.82
N ILE A 221 22.34 11.97 5.71
CA ILE A 221 21.58 13.18 5.37
C ILE A 221 22.50 14.29 4.87
N ASP A 222 23.62 14.52 5.56
CA ASP A 222 24.59 15.53 5.14
C ASP A 222 25.19 15.22 3.76
N ASN A 223 25.46 13.94 3.48
CA ASN A 223 25.97 13.51 2.19
C ASN A 223 24.94 13.74 1.07
N ILE A 224 23.67 13.36 1.29
CA ILE A 224 22.57 13.62 0.34
C ILE A 224 22.50 15.11 0.00
N HIS A 225 22.53 15.98 1.01
CA HIS A 225 22.53 17.43 0.79
C HIS A 225 23.78 17.92 0.05
N SER A 226 24.97 17.38 0.36
CA SER A 226 26.22 17.76 -0.32
C SER A 226 26.22 17.41 -1.81
N GLN A 227 25.44 16.40 -2.21
CA GLN A 227 25.22 16.02 -3.61
C GLN A 227 24.19 16.92 -4.32
N GLY A 228 23.60 17.89 -3.61
CA GLY A 228 22.55 18.78 -4.12
C GLY A 228 21.16 18.13 -4.17
N LEU A 229 20.99 16.96 -3.54
CA LEU A 229 19.70 16.27 -3.47
C LEU A 229 18.85 16.82 -2.31
N LYS A 230 17.53 16.85 -2.52
CA LYS A 230 16.53 17.21 -1.52
C LYS A 230 15.97 15.96 -0.87
N ILE A 231 15.72 16.02 0.43
CA ILE A 231 14.96 14.98 1.13
C ILE A 231 13.50 15.40 1.15
N ILE A 232 12.65 14.60 0.50
CA ILE A 232 11.20 14.87 0.38
C ILE A 232 10.38 13.65 0.80
N THR A 233 9.11 13.87 1.07
CA THR A 233 8.14 12.82 1.42
C THR A 233 7.51 12.19 0.17
N LEU A 234 6.84 11.05 0.33
CA LEU A 234 6.13 10.37 -0.77
C LEU A 234 4.99 11.19 -1.39
N ASP A 235 4.29 12.00 -0.58
CA ASP A 235 3.26 12.92 -1.08
C ASP A 235 3.86 13.98 -2.04
N GLN A 236 5.12 14.36 -1.85
CA GLN A 236 5.81 15.32 -2.72
C GLN A 236 6.30 14.70 -4.04
N PHE A 237 6.63 13.40 -4.05
CA PHE A 237 6.90 12.67 -5.29
C PHE A 237 5.65 12.49 -6.16
N THR A 238 4.53 12.14 -5.53
CA THR A 238 3.24 11.91 -6.22
C THR A 238 2.66 13.21 -6.79
N SER A 239 2.66 14.30 -6.01
CA SER A 239 2.13 15.60 -6.44
C SER A 239 2.90 16.25 -7.60
N LYS A 240 4.24 16.13 -7.66
CA LYS A 240 5.03 16.60 -8.82
C LYS A 240 4.68 15.82 -10.10
N THR A 241 4.41 14.52 -9.96
CA THR A 241 4.02 13.66 -11.09
C THR A 241 2.63 14.04 -11.61
N GLU A 242 1.68 14.32 -10.71
CA GLU A 242 0.33 14.79 -11.07
C GLU A 242 0.32 16.20 -11.68
N GLN A 243 1.15 17.12 -11.20
CA GLN A 243 1.26 18.47 -11.78
C GLN A 243 1.87 18.44 -13.19
N THR A 244 2.83 17.56 -13.45
CA THR A 244 3.41 17.37 -14.78
C THR A 244 2.39 16.79 -15.77
N ILE A 245 1.45 15.97 -15.29
CA ILE A 245 0.35 15.40 -16.10
C ILE A 245 -0.80 16.40 -16.30
N ASN A 246 -1.02 17.33 -15.37
CA ASN A 246 -2.13 18.29 -15.40
C ASN A 246 -1.92 19.52 -16.31
N GLN A 247 -0.78 19.66 -17.01
CA GLN A 247 -0.59 20.75 -17.98
C GLN A 247 -1.23 20.51 -19.36
N GLU A 248 -1.82 19.34 -19.61
CA GLU A 248 -2.65 19.09 -20.81
C GLU A 248 -4.13 18.87 -20.46
N LYS A 249 -4.81 19.89 -19.92
CA LYS A 249 -6.27 19.84 -19.81
C LYS A 249 -6.94 20.50 -21.01
N LYS A 250 -7.38 19.69 -21.97
CA LYS A 250 -8.59 20.04 -22.75
C LYS A 250 -9.82 19.61 -21.96
N SER A 251 -10.69 20.59 -21.72
CA SER A 251 -12.03 20.45 -21.13
C SER A 251 -12.80 19.25 -21.69
N PHE A 252 -13.25 18.37 -20.80
CA PHE A 252 -14.27 17.36 -21.11
C PHE A 252 -15.52 17.65 -20.28
N SER A 253 -16.63 17.85 -20.98
CA SER A 253 -17.94 18.20 -20.44
C SER A 253 -18.51 17.10 -19.54
N GLN A 254 -19.04 17.51 -18.40
CA GLN A 254 -19.83 16.69 -17.48
C GLN A 254 -21.13 16.22 -18.15
N LEU A 255 -21.17 14.98 -18.63
CA LEU A 255 -22.41 14.29 -18.97
C LEU A 255 -22.13 12.78 -18.96
N GLY A 256 -22.49 12.10 -17.87
CA GLY A 256 -22.42 10.63 -17.85
C GLY A 256 -22.52 9.92 -16.50
N PHE A 257 -22.40 10.61 -15.36
CA PHE A 257 -22.40 9.93 -14.04
C PHE A 257 -23.78 9.78 -13.38
N GLY A 258 -24.84 10.36 -13.94
CA GLY A 258 -26.19 10.31 -13.35
C GLY A 258 -26.97 9.01 -13.60
N ILE A 259 -26.53 8.13 -14.50
CA ILE A 259 -27.37 7.02 -15.00
C ILE A 259 -27.11 5.69 -14.26
N GLN A 260 -25.95 5.48 -13.64
CA GLN A 260 -25.66 4.21 -12.97
C GLN A 260 -26.15 4.10 -11.51
N ILE A 261 -26.44 5.22 -10.83
CA ILE A 261 -26.86 5.20 -9.42
C ILE A 261 -28.38 4.98 -9.25
N ILE A 262 -29.18 5.30 -10.28
CA ILE A 262 -30.65 5.18 -10.21
C ILE A 262 -31.12 3.75 -10.56
N GLY A 263 -30.45 3.09 -11.51
CA GLY A 263 -30.81 1.74 -11.94
C GLY A 263 -30.64 0.67 -10.84
N SER A 264 -29.61 0.79 -10.01
CA SER A 264 -29.32 -0.21 -8.98
C SER A 264 -30.33 -0.20 -7.82
N LYS A 265 -30.93 0.95 -7.49
CA LYS A 265 -31.97 1.05 -6.45
C LYS A 265 -33.32 0.50 -6.92
N ILE A 266 -33.69 0.76 -8.18
CA ILE A 266 -34.95 0.29 -8.75
C ILE A 266 -34.95 -1.23 -8.90
N ILE A 267 -33.85 -1.81 -9.41
CA ILE A 267 -33.72 -3.26 -9.56
C ILE A 267 -33.80 -3.97 -8.20
N ARG A 268 -33.16 -3.42 -7.17
CA ARG A 268 -33.17 -3.99 -5.82
C ARG A 268 -34.56 -3.93 -5.16
N TYR A 269 -35.35 -2.90 -5.45
CA TYR A 269 -36.72 -2.77 -4.96
C TYR A 269 -37.65 -3.85 -5.53
N TYR A 270 -37.63 -4.06 -6.86
CA TYR A 270 -38.50 -5.05 -7.49
C TYR A 270 -38.08 -6.50 -7.18
N LEU A 271 -36.78 -6.76 -7.02
CA LEU A 271 -36.30 -8.08 -6.60
C LEU A 271 -36.81 -8.47 -5.21
N ASN A 272 -36.85 -7.52 -4.26
CA ASN A 272 -37.36 -7.76 -2.92
C ASN A 272 -38.88 -8.05 -2.93
N ILE A 273 -39.67 -7.32 -3.72
CA ILE A 273 -41.12 -7.58 -3.85
C ILE A 273 -41.35 -8.98 -4.43
N PHE A 274 -40.61 -9.36 -5.47
CA PHE A 274 -40.72 -10.67 -6.10
C PHE A 274 -40.44 -11.80 -5.10
N LEU A 275 -39.37 -11.69 -4.30
CA LEU A 275 -39.04 -12.70 -3.28
C LEU A 275 -40.11 -12.82 -2.19
N ILE A 276 -40.73 -11.70 -1.76
CA ILE A 276 -41.82 -11.72 -0.79
C ILE A 276 -43.06 -12.43 -1.36
N LEU A 277 -43.44 -12.15 -2.60
CA LEU A 277 -44.60 -12.79 -3.24
C LEU A 277 -44.40 -14.29 -3.44
N VAL A 278 -43.20 -14.70 -3.84
CA VAL A 278 -42.80 -16.11 -3.92
C VAL A 278 -42.93 -16.75 -2.53
N PHE A 279 -42.36 -16.14 -1.50
CA PHE A 279 -42.44 -16.66 -0.13
C PHE A 279 -43.89 -16.83 0.35
N VAL A 280 -44.74 -15.81 0.20
CA VAL A 280 -46.16 -15.86 0.60
C VAL A 280 -46.91 -16.97 -0.13
N ARG A 281 -46.68 -17.14 -1.44
CA ARG A 281 -47.32 -18.20 -2.23
C ARG A 281 -46.93 -19.60 -1.74
N TYR A 282 -45.64 -19.86 -1.58
CA TYR A 282 -45.18 -21.19 -1.17
C TYR A 282 -45.47 -21.48 0.30
N PHE A 283 -45.43 -20.46 1.16
CA PHE A 283 -45.83 -20.58 2.56
C PHE A 283 -47.34 -20.86 2.69
N GLY A 284 -48.19 -20.17 1.93
CA GLY A 284 -49.63 -20.43 1.92
C GLY A 284 -49.98 -21.83 1.43
N LEU A 285 -49.31 -22.32 0.38
CA LEU A 285 -49.47 -23.71 -0.10
C LEU A 285 -49.01 -24.72 0.95
N TRP A 286 -47.92 -24.44 1.67
CA TRP A 286 -47.43 -25.28 2.75
C TRP A 286 -48.43 -25.37 3.92
N VAL A 287 -49.00 -24.23 4.33
CA VAL A 287 -50.04 -24.18 5.38
C VAL A 287 -51.30 -24.94 4.95
N LEU A 288 -51.78 -24.76 3.71
CA LEU A 288 -52.93 -25.50 3.19
C LEU A 288 -52.70 -27.00 3.18
N ASN A 289 -51.50 -27.44 2.78
CA ASN A 289 -51.13 -28.85 2.76
C ASN A 289 -51.11 -29.45 4.18
N ILE A 290 -50.64 -28.69 5.18
CA ILE A 290 -50.72 -29.08 6.59
C ILE A 290 -52.18 -29.20 7.04
N ILE A 291 -53.03 -28.23 6.75
CA ILE A 291 -54.46 -28.27 7.14
C ILE A 291 -55.15 -29.50 6.54
N THR A 292 -54.86 -29.86 5.28
CA THR A 292 -55.45 -31.04 4.64
C THR A 292 -55.03 -32.37 5.27
N ILE A 293 -53.90 -32.44 5.97
CA ILE A 293 -53.47 -33.63 6.73
C ILE A 293 -54.36 -33.85 7.96
N PHE A 294 -54.90 -32.79 8.55
CA PHE A 294 -55.68 -32.84 9.79
C PHE A 294 -57.20 -32.79 9.59
N LEU A 295 -57.69 -32.68 8.36
CA LEU A 295 -59.13 -32.75 8.07
C LEU A 295 -59.60 -34.22 8.07
N PRO A 296 -60.70 -34.57 8.77
CA PRO A 296 -61.21 -35.93 8.82
C PRO A 296 -61.66 -36.38 7.42
N LYS A 297 -61.11 -37.51 6.95
CA LYS A 297 -61.53 -38.15 5.70
C LYS A 297 -62.98 -38.61 5.85
N LYS A 298 -63.88 -38.09 5.02
CA LYS A 298 -65.22 -38.63 4.82
C LYS A 298 -65.17 -39.86 3.91
#